data_AF-A0A1F6CJA0-F1
#
_entry.id   AF-A0A1F6CJA0-F1
#
_cell.length_a   1.000
_cell.length_b   1.000
_cell.length_c   1.000
_cell.angle_alpha   90.00
_cell.angle_beta   90.00
_cell.angle_gamma   90.00
#
_symmetry.space_group_name_H-M   'P 1'
#
loop_
_entity.id
_entity.type
_entity.pdbx_description
1 polymer ?
#
loop_
_entity_poly.entity_id
_entity_poly.type
_entity_poly.pdbx_seq_one_letter_code
_entity_poly.pdbx_strand_id
1 'polypeptide(L)'
;MNFDFYRFESTLAVLLMLDVLQIAAAWYDRHLTQAELKEDGIYNSWSAMEHGGLWADILVIPFMVAYVVGKYELDPLSARGFCSLAGIIVFVRVALELYRRKGITFEDWGDHCIHDKKIFPAGWLHGLFAVMAIWVMLQVYLGWTTPPVSKTDLLIFSGLLTPLFVLMIVKLSDRWVFDVFAKKQIAISIIGLWIITGIRLALMG
;
A
#
# COMPACT_ATOMS: atom_id res chain seq x y z
N MET A 1 -6.86 21.43 19.29
CA MET A 1 -5.62 20.73 18.89
C MET A 1 -5.16 21.33 17.59
N ASN A 2 -3.90 21.72 17.50
CA ASN A 2 -3.39 22.37 16.30
C ASN A 2 -2.94 21.30 15.31
N PHE A 3 -3.49 21.35 14.12
CA PHE A 3 -3.05 20.53 12.99
C PHE A 3 -1.73 21.12 12.48
N ASP A 4 -0.69 20.30 12.36
CA ASP A 4 0.60 20.71 11.82
C ASP A 4 0.57 20.61 10.29
N PHE A 5 0.27 21.74 9.66
CA PHE A 5 0.20 21.85 8.19
C PHE A 5 1.56 21.59 7.52
N TYR A 6 2.67 21.96 8.16
CA TYR A 6 3.99 21.74 7.58
C TYR A 6 4.31 20.24 7.48
N ARG A 7 4.00 19.48 8.54
CA ARG A 7 4.14 18.01 8.54
C ARG A 7 3.22 17.35 7.52
N PHE A 8 1.98 17.82 7.42
CA PHE A 8 1.03 17.35 6.41
C PHE A 8 1.57 17.55 4.99
N GLU A 9 1.93 18.79 4.63
CA GLU A 9 2.40 19.15 3.30
C GLU A 9 3.69 18.43 2.93
N SER A 10 4.66 18.37 3.85
CA SER A 10 5.93 17.68 3.63
C SER A 10 5.73 16.18 3.40
N THR A 11 4.88 15.54 4.21
CA THR A 11 4.56 14.11 4.06
C THR A 11 3.86 13.85 2.73
N LEU A 12 2.87 14.68 2.38
CA LEU A 12 2.13 14.56 1.13
C LEU A 12 3.07 14.72 -0.07
N ALA A 13 3.94 15.73 -0.05
CA ALA A 13 4.91 15.97 -1.11
C ALA A 13 5.87 14.80 -1.31
N VAL A 14 6.39 14.22 -0.22
CA VAL A 14 7.29 13.04 -0.29
C VAL A 14 6.58 11.83 -0.87
N LEU A 15 5.37 11.52 -0.40
CA LEU A 15 4.61 10.36 -0.88
C LEU A 15 4.21 10.50 -2.34
N LEU A 16 3.67 11.66 -2.74
CA LEU A 16 3.34 11.93 -4.14
C LEU A 16 4.57 11.94 -5.04
N MET A 17 5.73 12.39 -4.54
CA MET A 17 6.98 12.28 -5.29
C MET A 17 7.38 10.83 -5.56
N LEU A 18 7.19 9.93 -4.58
CA LEU A 18 7.43 8.50 -4.79
C LEU A 18 6.50 7.92 -5.87
N ASP A 19 5.23 8.29 -5.87
CA ASP A 19 4.27 7.85 -6.90
C ASP A 19 4.65 8.40 -8.30
N VAL A 20 5.05 9.67 -8.38
CA VAL A 20 5.53 10.29 -9.63
C VAL A 20 6.77 9.56 -10.14
N LEU A 21 7.73 9.26 -9.26
CA LEU A 21 8.92 8.49 -9.62
C LEU A 21 8.56 7.07 -10.06
N GLN A 22 7.58 6.43 -9.42
CA GLN A 22 7.08 5.11 -9.82
C GLN A 22 6.47 5.14 -11.23
N ILE A 23 5.64 6.15 -11.53
CA ILE A 23 5.05 6.36 -12.86
C ILE A 23 6.15 6.62 -13.89
N ALA A 24 7.10 7.51 -13.58
CA ALA A 24 8.20 7.83 -14.48
C ALA A 24 9.08 6.62 -14.77
N ALA A 25 9.34 5.79 -13.76
CA ALA A 25 10.07 4.53 -13.92
C ALA A 25 9.30 3.53 -14.80
N ALA A 26 7.98 3.38 -14.59
CA ALA A 26 7.13 2.52 -15.42
C ALA A 26 7.08 3.01 -16.87
N TRP A 27 7.07 4.33 -17.08
CA TRP A 27 7.11 4.94 -18.41
C TRP A 27 8.46 4.71 -19.11
N TYR A 28 9.57 4.95 -18.41
CA TYR A 28 10.92 4.70 -18.94
C TYR A 28 11.11 3.24 -19.36
N ASP A 29 10.47 2.32 -18.63
CA ASP A 29 10.48 0.89 -18.88
C ASP A 29 9.35 0.42 -19.82
N ARG A 30 8.60 1.34 -20.46
CA ARG A 30 7.52 1.06 -21.42
C ARG A 30 6.38 0.18 -20.89
N HIS A 31 6.14 0.21 -19.58
CA HIS A 31 5.06 -0.52 -18.89
C HIS A 31 3.94 0.41 -18.36
N LEU A 32 3.94 1.70 -18.73
CA LEU A 32 2.94 2.65 -18.26
C LEU A 32 1.56 2.34 -18.85
N THR A 33 1.48 2.05 -20.14
CA THR A 33 0.22 1.86 -20.89
C THR A 33 0.16 0.53 -21.63
N GLN A 34 -1.07 0.05 -21.92
CA GLN A 34 -1.28 -1.13 -22.76
C GLN A 34 -0.82 -0.95 -24.21
N ALA A 35 -0.71 0.29 -24.71
CA ALA A 35 -0.23 0.54 -26.06
C ALA A 35 1.28 0.21 -26.17
N GLU A 36 2.08 0.68 -25.21
CA GLU A 36 3.52 0.42 -25.15
C GLU A 36 3.81 -1.09 -25.04
N LEU A 37 3.09 -1.80 -24.15
CA LEU A 37 3.22 -3.25 -24.02
C LEU A 37 2.95 -3.99 -25.33
N LYS A 38 1.91 -3.58 -26.08
CA LYS A 38 1.56 -4.20 -27.36
C LYS A 38 2.58 -3.90 -28.45
N GLU A 39 3.16 -2.70 -28.48
CA GLU A 39 4.27 -2.36 -29.37
C GLU A 39 5.48 -3.26 -29.13
N ASP A 40 5.72 -3.64 -27.88
CA ASP A 40 6.82 -4.53 -27.47
C ASP A 40 6.44 -6.03 -27.58
N GLY A 41 5.25 -6.34 -28.10
CA GLY A 41 4.77 -7.72 -28.29
C GLY A 41 4.30 -8.43 -27.01
N ILE A 42 4.07 -7.69 -25.93
CA ILE A 42 3.64 -8.19 -24.62
C ILE A 42 2.11 -8.10 -24.50
N TYR A 43 1.43 -9.25 -24.51
CA TYR A 43 -0.05 -9.30 -24.48
C TYR A 43 -0.64 -9.76 -23.15
N ASN A 44 0.15 -10.43 -22.30
CA ASN A 44 -0.33 -11.10 -21.09
C ASN A 44 0.00 -10.32 -19.80
N SER A 45 0.54 -9.10 -19.92
CA SER A 45 0.93 -8.25 -18.79
C SER A 45 -0.05 -7.09 -18.59
N TRP A 46 -0.09 -6.58 -17.36
CA TRP A 46 -0.89 -5.42 -16.99
C TRP A 46 -0.04 -4.15 -16.99
N SER A 47 -0.58 -3.08 -17.55
CA SER A 47 0.07 -1.78 -17.53
C SER A 47 -0.11 -1.08 -16.17
N ALA A 48 0.76 -0.12 -15.85
CA ALA A 48 0.65 0.66 -14.63
C ALA A 48 -0.72 1.35 -14.50
N MET A 49 -1.22 1.91 -15.61
CA MET A 49 -2.50 2.63 -15.63
C MET A 49 -3.72 1.73 -15.42
N GLU A 50 -3.60 0.43 -15.67
CA GLU A 50 -4.64 -0.54 -15.32
C GLU A 50 -4.53 -1.00 -13.88
N HIS A 51 -3.45 -0.75 -13.15
CA HIS A 51 -3.33 -1.23 -11.79
C HIS A 51 -4.17 -0.38 -10.83
N GLY A 52 -5.25 -0.95 -10.28
CA GLY A 52 -6.10 -0.26 -9.31
C GLY A 52 -5.32 0.23 -8.09
N GLY A 53 -4.31 -0.52 -7.64
CA GLY A 53 -3.42 -0.13 -6.55
C GLY A 53 -2.70 1.19 -6.79
N LEU A 54 -2.26 1.47 -8.02
CA LEU A 54 -1.64 2.74 -8.36
C LEU A 54 -2.60 3.92 -8.12
N TRP A 55 -3.88 3.75 -8.46
CA TRP A 55 -4.88 4.80 -8.24
C TRP A 55 -5.21 5.00 -6.76
N ALA A 56 -5.23 3.93 -5.97
CA ALA A 56 -5.33 4.02 -4.51
C ALA A 56 -4.14 4.78 -3.92
N ASP A 57 -2.94 4.44 -4.38
CA ASP A 57 -1.67 5.00 -3.95
C ASP A 57 -1.54 6.48 -4.30
N ILE A 58 -2.15 6.96 -5.39
CA ILE A 58 -2.09 8.39 -5.76
C ILE A 58 -3.20 9.20 -5.09
N LEU A 59 -4.44 8.68 -5.09
CA LEU A 59 -5.63 9.48 -4.79
C LEU A 59 -6.04 9.46 -3.32
N VAL A 60 -5.67 8.43 -2.56
CA VAL A 60 -6.21 8.23 -1.20
C VAL A 60 -5.13 8.04 -0.16
N ILE A 61 -4.21 7.09 -0.37
CA ILE A 61 -3.21 6.73 0.64
C ILE A 61 -2.32 7.92 1.07
N PRO A 62 -1.79 8.78 0.17
CA PRO A 62 -0.89 9.87 0.54
C PRO A 62 -1.59 10.89 1.42
N PHE A 63 -2.84 11.23 1.07
CA PHE A 63 -3.66 12.17 1.83
C PHE A 63 -4.04 11.62 3.20
N MET A 64 -4.38 10.33 3.28
CA MET A 64 -4.68 9.66 4.55
C MET A 64 -3.44 9.63 5.46
N VAL A 65 -2.28 9.24 4.94
CA VAL A 65 -1.02 9.19 5.71
C VAL A 65 -0.60 10.60 6.13
N ALA A 66 -0.61 11.57 5.20
CA ALA A 66 -0.30 12.96 5.52
C ALA A 66 -1.24 13.54 6.58
N TYR A 67 -2.55 13.25 6.50
CA TYR A 67 -3.51 13.64 7.53
C TYR A 67 -3.14 13.09 8.90
N VAL A 68 -2.77 11.81 8.97
CA VAL A 68 -2.33 11.19 10.22
C VAL A 68 -1.09 11.90 10.76
N VAL A 69 -0.06 12.13 9.93
CA VAL A 69 1.19 12.77 10.38
C VAL A 69 0.97 14.24 10.79
N GLY A 70 0.04 14.95 10.13
CA GLY A 70 -0.30 16.34 10.46
C GLY A 70 -1.17 16.48 11.70
N LYS A 71 -2.05 15.51 11.98
CA LYS A 71 -2.96 15.54 13.14
C LYS A 71 -2.37 14.88 14.39
N TYR A 72 -1.58 13.82 14.21
CA TYR A 72 -1.03 13.00 15.28
C TYR A 72 0.49 13.10 15.27
N GLU A 73 1.06 13.47 16.41
CA GLU A 73 2.49 13.35 16.62
C GLU A 73 2.85 11.86 16.69
N LEU A 74 3.58 11.43 15.67
CA LEU A 74 4.20 10.14 15.58
C LEU A 74 5.68 10.31 15.91
N ASP A 75 6.25 9.34 16.60
CA ASP A 75 7.71 9.24 16.74
C ASP A 75 8.19 7.96 16.03
N PRO A 76 8.26 7.98 14.68
CA PRO A 76 8.69 6.82 13.92
C PRO A 76 10.16 6.44 14.23
N LEU A 77 10.96 7.38 14.73
CA LEU A 77 12.36 7.12 15.09
C LEU A 77 12.53 6.71 16.56
N SER A 78 11.44 6.58 17.31
CA SER A 78 11.46 5.95 18.64
C SER A 78 11.82 4.47 18.56
N ALA A 79 12.20 3.89 19.69
CA ALA A 79 12.37 2.44 19.82
C ALA A 79 11.10 1.67 19.39
N ARG A 80 9.91 2.21 19.70
CA ARG A 80 8.64 1.63 19.27
C ARG A 80 8.49 1.68 17.75
N GLY A 81 8.79 2.82 17.14
CA GLY A 81 8.78 2.99 15.69
C GLY A 81 9.74 2.02 14.98
N PHE A 82 10.98 1.88 15.46
CA PHE A 82 11.91 0.89 14.90
C PHE A 82 11.45 -0.56 15.09
N CYS A 83 10.87 -0.89 16.24
CA CYS A 83 10.31 -2.23 16.48
C CYS A 83 9.16 -2.56 15.51
N SER A 84 8.26 -1.61 15.22
CA SER A 84 7.19 -1.85 14.24
C SER A 84 7.72 -1.95 12.82
N LEU A 85 8.73 -1.16 12.45
CA LEU A 85 9.39 -1.28 11.14
C LEU A 85 10.06 -2.65 10.97
N ALA A 86 10.80 -3.11 11.97
CA ALA A 86 11.40 -4.44 11.96
C ALA A 86 10.32 -5.54 11.85
N GLY A 87 9.21 -5.38 12.56
CA GLY A 87 8.05 -6.27 12.46
C GLY A 87 7.46 -6.31 11.04
N ILE A 88 7.30 -5.15 10.38
CA ILE A 88 6.85 -5.06 8.99
C ILE A 88 7.81 -5.81 8.06
N ILE A 89 9.12 -5.57 8.18
CA ILE A 89 10.13 -6.23 7.35
C ILE A 89 10.06 -7.75 7.52
N VAL A 90 10.00 -8.24 8.76
CA VAL A 90 9.88 -9.68 9.04
C VAL A 90 8.58 -10.23 8.47
N PHE A 91 7.46 -9.55 8.67
CA PHE A 91 6.16 -9.97 8.14
C PHE A 91 6.17 -10.07 6.61
N VAL A 92 6.69 -9.06 5.92
CA VAL A 92 6.81 -9.05 4.45
C VAL A 92 7.70 -10.20 3.99
N ARG A 93 8.85 -10.44 4.65
CA ARG A 93 9.75 -11.56 4.32
C ARG A 93 9.07 -12.92 4.50
N VAL A 94 8.33 -13.12 5.60
CA VAL A 94 7.57 -14.35 5.85
C VAL A 94 6.47 -14.52 4.80
N ALA A 95 5.73 -13.46 4.48
CA ALA A 95 4.72 -13.49 3.44
C ALA A 95 5.33 -13.92 2.10
N LEU A 96 6.40 -13.26 1.64
CA LEU A 96 7.10 -13.60 0.40
C LEU A 96 7.56 -15.07 0.36
N GLU A 97 8.10 -15.60 1.46
CA GLU A 97 8.49 -17.02 1.54
C GLU A 97 7.28 -17.96 1.45
N LEU A 98 6.14 -17.61 2.07
CA LEU A 98 4.90 -18.40 1.95
C LEU A 98 4.34 -18.38 0.52
N TYR A 99 4.40 -17.23 -0.16
CA TYR A 99 4.07 -17.12 -1.59
C TYR A 99 4.95 -18.04 -2.43
N ARG A 100 6.27 -17.97 -2.22
CA ARG A 100 7.26 -18.81 -2.91
C ARG A 100 6.99 -20.29 -2.71
N ARG A 101 6.72 -20.74 -1.48
CA ARG A 101 6.43 -22.15 -1.16
C ARG A 101 5.14 -22.68 -1.78
N LYS A 102 4.15 -21.81 -2.01
CA LYS A 102 2.90 -22.18 -2.68
C LYS A 102 3.02 -22.28 -4.19
N GLY A 103 4.23 -22.09 -4.74
CA GLY A 103 4.44 -22.07 -6.18
C GLY A 103 3.73 -20.90 -6.87
N ILE A 104 3.36 -19.85 -6.10
CA ILE A 104 2.91 -18.58 -6.67
C ILE A 104 4.18 -17.92 -7.17
N THR A 105 4.56 -18.27 -8.40
CA THR A 105 5.67 -17.65 -9.09
C THR A 105 5.11 -16.48 -9.90
N PHE A 106 5.82 -15.35 -9.89
CA PHE A 106 5.48 -14.18 -10.71
C PHE A 106 5.73 -14.45 -12.22
N GLU A 107 5.73 -15.72 -12.63
CA GLU A 107 6.18 -16.16 -13.96
C GLU A 107 5.09 -16.03 -15.02
N ASP A 108 3.81 -16.02 -14.63
CA ASP A 108 2.69 -16.06 -15.57
C ASP A 108 1.96 -14.71 -15.74
N TRP A 109 2.23 -13.72 -14.88
CA TRP A 109 1.55 -12.43 -14.88
C TRP A 109 2.53 -11.31 -14.49
N GLY A 110 2.97 -10.54 -15.49
CA GLY A 110 3.76 -9.34 -15.28
C GLY A 110 2.89 -8.11 -15.05
N ASP A 111 3.37 -7.17 -14.24
CA ASP A 111 2.90 -5.80 -14.21
C ASP A 111 4.07 -4.81 -14.19
N HIS A 112 3.77 -3.51 -14.14
CA HIS A 112 4.79 -2.46 -14.14
C HIS A 112 5.76 -2.52 -12.95
N CYS A 113 5.42 -3.24 -11.86
CA CYS A 113 6.28 -3.42 -10.70
C CYS A 113 7.16 -4.67 -10.81
N ILE A 114 6.61 -5.75 -11.38
CA ILE A 114 7.27 -7.05 -11.49
C ILE A 114 6.97 -7.65 -12.85
N HIS A 115 8.01 -7.86 -13.66
CA HIS A 115 7.95 -8.59 -14.92
C HIS A 115 9.31 -9.24 -15.18
N ASP A 116 9.42 -10.12 -16.18
CA ASP A 116 10.65 -10.84 -16.52
C ASP A 116 11.35 -11.52 -15.32
N LYS A 117 10.55 -11.98 -14.34
CA LYS A 117 10.99 -12.60 -13.08
C LYS A 117 11.87 -11.69 -12.20
N LYS A 118 11.78 -10.36 -12.36
CA LYS A 118 12.56 -9.37 -11.60
C LYS A 118 11.66 -8.25 -11.10
N ILE A 119 12.10 -7.60 -10.02
CA ILE A 119 11.49 -6.38 -9.53
C ILE A 119 12.16 -5.21 -10.25
N PHE A 120 11.36 -4.39 -10.93
CA PHE A 120 11.84 -3.23 -11.68
C PHE A 120 11.86 -1.98 -10.80
N PRO A 121 12.50 -0.87 -11.24
CA PRO A 121 12.61 0.34 -10.42
C PRO A 121 11.28 0.86 -9.89
N ALA A 122 10.21 0.79 -10.70
CA ALA A 122 8.85 1.13 -10.27
C ALA A 122 8.36 0.26 -9.09
N GLY A 123 8.67 -1.04 -9.10
CA GLY A 123 8.34 -1.95 -8.00
C GLY A 123 9.10 -1.64 -6.70
N TRP A 124 10.35 -1.20 -6.78
CA TRP A 124 11.11 -0.76 -5.61
C TRP A 124 10.56 0.54 -5.01
N LEU A 125 10.19 1.49 -5.86
CA LEU A 125 9.56 2.75 -5.44
C LEU A 125 8.20 2.51 -4.79
N HIS A 126 7.36 1.68 -5.41
CA HIS A 126 6.09 1.22 -4.83
C HIS A 126 6.30 0.54 -3.47
N GLY A 127 7.29 -0.37 -3.38
CA GLY A 127 7.61 -1.07 -2.14
C GLY A 127 8.03 -0.11 -1.02
N LEU A 128 8.84 0.90 -1.33
CA LEU A 128 9.23 1.94 -0.38
C LEU A 128 8.02 2.75 0.10
N PHE A 129 7.19 3.22 -0.84
CA PHE A 129 5.94 3.91 -0.55
C PHE A 129 5.04 3.09 0.38
N ALA A 130 4.78 1.83 0.02
CA ALA A 130 3.90 0.93 0.77
C ALA A 130 4.43 0.68 2.18
N VAL A 131 5.75 0.46 2.34
CA VAL A 131 6.37 0.29 3.66
C VAL A 131 6.20 1.54 4.52
N MET A 132 6.40 2.74 3.97
CA MET A 132 6.22 3.99 4.70
C MET A 132 4.76 4.18 5.13
N ALA A 133 3.81 3.95 4.22
CA ALA A 133 2.38 4.07 4.51
C ALA A 133 1.93 3.07 5.59
N ILE A 134 2.32 1.80 5.46
CA ILE A 134 2.03 0.76 6.45
C ILE A 134 2.66 1.12 7.80
N TRP A 135 3.89 1.63 7.81
CA TRP A 135 4.59 1.98 9.05
C TRP A 135 3.90 3.11 9.84
N VAL A 136 3.44 4.14 9.15
CA VAL A 136 2.66 5.23 9.75
C VAL A 136 1.31 4.70 10.27
N MET A 137 0.55 4.00 9.42
CA MET A 137 -0.77 3.51 9.79
C MET A 137 -0.71 2.48 10.94
N LEU A 138 0.32 1.63 10.96
CA LEU A 138 0.51 0.66 12.02
C LEU A 138 0.66 1.35 13.39
N GLN A 139 1.35 2.49 13.47
CA GLN A 139 1.44 3.26 14.72
C GLN A 139 0.08 3.78 15.19
N VAL A 140 -0.82 4.13 14.27
CA VAL A 140 -2.22 4.50 14.59
C VAL A 140 -2.95 3.33 15.25
N TYR A 141 -2.91 2.14 14.63
CA TYR A 141 -3.60 0.95 15.14
C TYR A 141 -2.97 0.40 16.43
N LEU A 142 -1.67 0.58 16.64
CA LEU A 142 -0.99 0.27 17.89
C LEU A 142 -1.22 1.31 18.99
N GLY A 143 -1.79 2.48 18.65
CA GLY A 143 -2.05 3.54 19.60
C GLY A 143 -0.83 4.33 20.02
N TRP A 144 0.22 4.34 19.19
CA TRP A 144 1.47 5.04 19.45
C TRP A 144 1.45 6.44 18.83
N THR A 145 0.38 7.16 19.11
CA THR A 145 0.12 8.53 18.62
C THR A 145 -0.04 9.46 19.82
N THR A 146 0.41 10.70 19.67
CA THR A 146 0.13 11.79 20.62
C THR A 146 -0.54 12.95 19.86
N PRO A 147 -1.79 13.33 20.18
CA PRO A 147 -2.68 12.67 21.14
C PRO A 147 -3.00 11.22 20.74
N PRO A 148 -3.70 10.46 21.61
CA PRO A 148 -4.33 9.22 21.18
C PRO A 148 -5.25 9.45 19.98
N VAL A 149 -5.17 8.56 18.98
CA VAL A 149 -6.10 8.53 17.84
C VAL A 149 -7.56 8.57 18.29
N SER A 150 -8.41 9.34 17.62
CA SER A 150 -9.84 9.39 17.91
C SER A 150 -10.55 8.10 17.43
N LYS A 151 -11.64 7.69 18.10
CA LYS A 151 -12.46 6.53 17.67
C LYS A 151 -13.03 6.75 16.26
N THR A 152 -13.44 7.98 15.96
CA THR A 152 -14.00 8.37 14.66
C THR A 152 -12.96 8.24 13.55
N ASP A 153 -11.75 8.74 13.75
CA ASP A 153 -10.67 8.65 12.76
C ASP A 153 -10.31 7.20 12.49
N LEU A 154 -10.19 6.38 13.55
CA LEU A 154 -9.91 4.95 13.42
C LEU A 154 -10.97 4.22 12.58
N LEU A 155 -12.25 4.54 12.79
CA LEU A 155 -13.36 4.00 11.99
C LEU A 155 -13.32 4.51 10.54
N ILE A 156 -13.02 5.80 10.32
CA ILE A 156 -12.89 6.38 8.98
C ILE A 156 -11.76 5.69 8.21
N PHE A 157 -10.56 5.57 8.79
CA PHE A 157 -9.43 4.91 8.14
C PHE A 157 -9.74 3.46 7.80
N SER A 158 -10.37 2.73 8.72
CA SER A 158 -10.74 1.32 8.49
C SER A 158 -11.84 1.19 7.43
N GLY A 159 -12.79 2.11 7.43
CA GLY A 159 -13.83 2.22 6.40
C GLY A 159 -13.26 2.53 5.02
N LEU A 160 -12.28 3.43 4.92
CA LEU A 160 -11.59 3.77 3.68
C LEU A 160 -10.68 2.63 3.19
N LEU A 161 -9.93 1.97 4.08
CA LEU A 161 -9.04 0.87 3.71
C LEU A 161 -9.79 -0.37 3.19
N THR A 162 -11.04 -0.58 3.63
CA THR A 162 -11.86 -1.73 3.21
C THR A 162 -12.06 -1.82 1.67
N PRO A 163 -12.60 -0.80 0.97
CA PRO A 163 -12.68 -0.82 -0.49
C PRO A 163 -11.30 -0.70 -1.16
N LEU A 164 -10.31 -0.09 -0.50
CA LEU A 164 -8.97 -0.02 -1.05
C LEU A 164 -8.29 -1.38 -1.13
N PHE A 165 -8.55 -2.32 -0.22
CA PHE A 165 -8.04 -3.69 -0.36
C PHE A 165 -8.52 -4.39 -1.63
N VAL A 166 -9.74 -4.07 -2.09
CA VAL A 166 -10.23 -4.55 -3.38
C VAL A 166 -9.47 -3.86 -4.51
N LEU A 167 -9.43 -2.52 -4.48
CA LEU A 167 -8.80 -1.71 -5.52
C LEU A 167 -7.30 -2.02 -5.68
N MET A 168 -6.59 -2.29 -4.59
CA MET A 168 -5.17 -2.66 -4.57
C MET A 168 -4.85 -3.94 -5.36
N ILE A 169 -5.83 -4.83 -5.54
CA ILE A 169 -5.63 -6.09 -6.27
C ILE A 169 -6.23 -6.02 -7.68
N VAL A 170 -7.28 -5.23 -7.88
CA VAL A 170 -7.94 -5.12 -9.18
C VAL A 170 -6.99 -4.60 -10.26
N LYS A 171 -7.08 -5.20 -11.45
CA LYS A 171 -6.61 -4.60 -12.69
C LYS A 171 -7.84 -4.09 -13.45
N LEU A 172 -7.86 -2.79 -13.77
CA LEU A 172 -8.93 -2.06 -14.44
C LEU A 172 -8.95 -2.39 -15.94
N SER A 173 -9.20 -3.66 -16.25
CA SER A 173 -9.19 -4.20 -17.61
C SER A 173 -10.25 -5.29 -17.74
N ASP A 174 -10.90 -5.39 -18.89
CA ASP A 174 -11.96 -6.38 -19.14
C ASP A 174 -11.47 -7.84 -19.06
N ARG A 175 -10.16 -8.02 -19.18
CA ARG A 175 -9.48 -9.32 -19.09
C ARG A 175 -9.23 -9.76 -17.64
N TRP A 176 -9.37 -8.86 -16.66
CA TRP A 176 -9.10 -9.16 -15.26
C TRP A 176 -10.24 -9.96 -14.63
N VAL A 177 -9.90 -11.06 -13.97
CA VAL A 177 -10.86 -11.90 -13.24
C VAL A 177 -10.33 -12.18 -11.86
N PHE A 178 -11.19 -12.02 -10.85
CA PHE A 178 -10.87 -12.42 -9.48
C PHE A 178 -10.75 -13.94 -9.37
N ASP A 179 -9.52 -14.42 -9.29
CA ASP A 179 -9.25 -15.80 -8.94
C ASP A 179 -9.55 -16.07 -7.45
N VAL A 180 -9.50 -17.35 -7.06
CA VAL A 180 -9.75 -17.76 -5.68
C VAL A 180 -8.71 -17.19 -4.72
N PHE A 181 -7.49 -16.99 -5.20
CA PHE A 181 -6.38 -16.50 -4.40
C PHE A 181 -6.58 -15.03 -4.00
N ALA A 182 -6.82 -14.15 -4.98
CA ALA A 182 -7.14 -12.74 -4.80
C ALA A 182 -8.36 -12.55 -3.88
N LYS A 183 -9.42 -13.34 -4.06
CA LYS A 183 -10.60 -13.31 -3.17
C LYS A 183 -10.22 -13.63 -1.72
N LYS A 184 -9.40 -14.66 -1.49
CA LYS A 184 -8.93 -15.02 -0.15
C LYS A 184 -8.04 -13.92 0.44
N GLN A 185 -7.14 -13.34 -0.35
CA GLN A 185 -6.29 -12.24 0.09
C GLN A 185 -7.12 -11.04 0.54
N ILE A 186 -8.11 -10.60 -0.25
CA ILE A 186 -9.03 -9.51 0.11
C ILE A 186 -9.79 -9.84 1.39
N ALA A 187 -10.38 -11.03 1.46
CA ALA A 187 -11.17 -11.43 2.62
C ALA A 187 -10.34 -11.43 3.90
N ILE A 188 -9.13 -12.00 3.86
CA ILE A 188 -8.20 -12.03 5.01
C ILE A 188 -7.79 -10.62 5.40
N SER A 189 -7.46 -9.75 4.45
CA SER A 189 -7.06 -8.37 4.73
C SER A 189 -8.19 -7.56 5.37
N ILE A 190 -9.42 -7.65 4.86
CA ILE A 190 -10.59 -6.97 5.42
C ILE A 190 -10.91 -7.51 6.82
N ILE A 191 -10.97 -8.83 7.00
CA ILE A 191 -11.26 -9.44 8.30
C ILE A 191 -10.18 -9.04 9.32
N GLY A 192 -8.90 -9.13 8.94
CA GLY A 192 -7.78 -8.74 9.80
C GLY A 192 -7.85 -7.29 10.22
N LEU A 193 -8.12 -6.37 9.28
CA LEU A 193 -8.29 -4.95 9.56
C LEU A 193 -9.39 -4.71 10.60
N TRP A 194 -10.56 -5.31 10.43
CA TRP A 194 -11.69 -5.10 11.34
C TRP A 194 -11.49 -5.77 12.70
N ILE A 195 -10.80 -6.91 12.78
CA ILE A 195 -10.39 -7.51 14.06
C ILE A 195 -9.47 -6.55 14.82
N ILE A 196 -8.42 -6.04 14.16
CA ILE A 196 -7.47 -5.11 14.80
C ILE A 196 -8.18 -3.82 15.23
N THR A 197 -9.08 -3.30 14.38
CA THR A 197 -9.91 -2.13 14.68
C THR A 197 -10.79 -2.36 15.90
N GLY A 198 -11.49 -3.51 15.97
CA GLY A 198 -12.35 -3.86 17.09
C GLY A 198 -11.57 -4.00 18.40
N ILE A 199 -10.43 -4.68 18.38
CA ILE A 199 -9.53 -4.78 19.53
C ILE A 199 -9.10 -3.38 19.99
N ARG A 200 -8.67 -2.53 19.06
CA ARG A 200 -8.21 -1.19 19.40
C ARG A 200 -9.33 -0.34 20.00
N LEU A 201 -10.53 -0.38 19.45
CA LEU A 201 -11.69 0.34 19.99
C LEU A 201 -12.04 -0.12 21.41
N ALA A 202 -11.94 -1.42 21.70
CA ALA A 202 -12.16 -1.98 23.04
C ALA A 202 -11.11 -1.51 24.05
N LEU A 203 -9.85 -1.34 23.62
CA LEU A 203 -8.75 -0.82 24.45
C LEU A 203 -8.80 0.70 24.66
N MET A 204 -9.63 1.42 23.91
CA MET A 204 -9.87 2.86 24.06
C MET A 204 -11.11 3.15 24.95
N GLY A 205 -11.53 2.15 25.72
CA GLY A 205 -12.61 2.24 26.71
C GLY A 205 -12.32 3.25 27.81
#